data_AF-A0AAW9EAH4-F1
#
_entry.id   AF-A0AAW9EAH4-F1
#
_cell.length_a   1.000
_cell.length_b   1.000
_cell.length_c   1.000
_cell.angle_alpha   90.00
_cell.angle_beta   90.00
_cell.angle_gamma   90.00
#
_symmetry.space_group_name_H-M   'P 1'
#
loop_
_entity.id
_entity.type
_entity.pdbx_description
1 polymer ?
#
loop_
_entity_poly.entity_id
_entity_poly.type
_entity_poly.pdbx_seq_one_letter_code
_entity_poly.pdbx_strand_id
1 'polypeptide(L)'
;SEFLEGEQVEYARVKVSNRILEEEGKVPATYSRDLLGITKASLATESFISAASFQETTRVLTEAAVAGKRDELRGLKENVIVGRLIP
;
A
#
# COMPACT_ATOMS: atom_id res chain seq x y z
N SER A 1 15.16 -9.37 -5.38
CA SER A 1 14.13 -8.50 -4.82
C SER A 1 13.61 -7.59 -5.92
N GLU A 2 12.30 -7.32 -5.98
CA GLU A 2 11.70 -6.36 -6.93
C GLU A 2 11.70 -4.91 -6.39
N PHE A 3 12.14 -4.70 -5.15
CA PHE A 3 12.16 -3.37 -4.52
C PHE A 3 13.27 -2.48 -5.07
N LEU A 4 12.97 -1.19 -5.22
CA LEU A 4 13.94 -0.17 -5.59
C LEU A 4 14.61 0.44 -4.35
N GLU A 5 15.84 0.93 -4.52
CA GLU A 5 16.56 1.61 -3.44
C GLU A 5 15.87 2.94 -3.10
N GLY A 6 15.59 3.16 -1.81
CA GLY A 6 14.85 4.33 -1.33
C GLY A 6 13.33 4.28 -1.52
N GLU A 7 12.80 3.16 -2.02
CA GLU A 7 11.35 2.97 -2.14
C GLU A 7 10.71 2.76 -0.76
N GLN A 8 9.66 3.54 -0.47
CA GLN A 8 8.85 3.32 0.72
C GLN A 8 7.76 2.29 0.43
N VAL A 9 7.82 1.18 1.15
CA VAL A 9 6.93 0.03 0.99
C VAL A 9 6.39 -0.43 2.33
N GLU A 10 5.23 -1.09 2.31
CA GLU A 10 4.62 -1.59 3.53
C GLU A 10 5.46 -2.70 4.15
N TYR A 11 5.66 -2.62 5.48
CA TYR A 11 6.48 -3.58 6.22
C TYR A 11 6.01 -5.04 6.02
N ALA A 12 4.69 -5.26 5.94
CA ALA A 12 4.13 -6.58 5.71
C ALA A 12 4.55 -7.15 4.35
N ARG A 13 4.55 -6.34 3.29
CA ARG A 13 4.93 -6.74 1.93
C ARG A 13 6.41 -7.10 1.84
N VAL A 14 7.29 -6.30 2.43
CA VAL A 14 8.73 -6.60 2.47
C VAL A 14 9.00 -7.89 3.23
N LYS A 15 8.31 -8.11 4.36
CA LYS A 15 8.45 -9.32 5.15
C LYS A 15 8.04 -10.57 4.39
N VAL A 16 6.93 -10.53 3.66
CA VAL A 16 6.48 -11.65 2.81
C VAL A 16 7.46 -11.88 1.65
N SER A 17 7.88 -10.83 0.96
CA SER A 17 8.84 -10.94 -0.14
C SER A 17 10.19 -11.50 0.32
N ASN A 18 10.69 -11.09 1.47
CA ASN A 18 11.95 -11.61 2.00
C ASN A 18 11.86 -13.09 2.36
N ARG A 19 10.73 -13.53 2.92
CA ARG A 19 10.50 -14.95 3.21
C ARG A 19 10.55 -15.80 1.94
N ILE A 20 9.93 -15.33 0.85
CA ILE A 20 9.97 -16.03 -0.44
C ILE A 20 11.40 -16.08 -0.98
N LEU A 21 12.16 -14.97 -0.90
CA LEU A 21 13.55 -14.94 -1.33
C LEU A 21 14.44 -15.90 -0.54
N GLU A 22 14.23 -16.00 0.77
CA GLU A 22 14.93 -16.96 1.64
C GLU A 22 14.61 -18.41 1.26
N GLU A 23 13.33 -18.73 0.99
CA GLU A 23 12.90 -20.05 0.52
C GLU A 23 13.52 -20.43 -0.84
N GLU A 24 13.74 -19.44 -1.70
CA GLU A 24 14.43 -19.59 -3.00
C GLU A 24 15.97 -19.59 -2.88
N GLY A 25 16.53 -19.45 -1.67
CA GLY A 25 17.98 -19.38 -1.44
C GLY A 25 18.64 -18.10 -1.96
N LYS A 26 17.86 -17.05 -2.20
CA LYS A 26 18.33 -15.72 -2.64
C LYS A 26 18.59 -14.82 -1.43
N VAL A 27 19.31 -13.73 -1.66
CA VAL A 27 19.60 -12.74 -0.61
C VAL A 27 18.34 -11.90 -0.34
N PRO A 28 17.85 -11.82 0.92
CA PRO A 28 16.69 -10.99 1.27
C PRO A 28 17.03 -9.49 1.16
N ALA A 29 16.02 -8.65 0.93
CA ALA A 29 16.20 -7.21 0.90
C ALA A 29 16.41 -6.65 2.32
N THR A 30 17.39 -5.76 2.48
CA THR A 30 17.56 -4.97 3.70
C THR A 30 16.63 -3.76 3.68
N TYR A 31 16.14 -3.35 4.86
CA TYR A 31 15.23 -2.22 4.99
C TYR A 31 15.42 -1.53 6.34
N SER A 32 15.11 -0.24 6.39
CA SER A 32 14.96 0.53 7.63
C SER A 32 13.48 0.69 7.97
N ARG A 33 13.13 0.73 9.27
CA ARG A 33 11.76 1.02 9.68
C ARG A 33 11.52 2.52 9.72
N ASP A 34 10.53 2.97 8.98
CA ASP A 34 10.04 4.35 9.05
C ASP A 34 8.92 4.47 10.07
N LEU A 35 8.92 5.58 10.82
CA LEU A 35 7.82 5.95 11.71
C LEU A 35 7.04 7.11 11.08
N LEU A 36 5.77 6.86 10.76
CA LEU A 36 4.88 7.84 10.15
C LEU A 36 3.80 8.27 11.13
N GLY A 37 3.41 9.55 11.10
CA GLY A 37 2.22 10.02 11.81
C GLY A 37 0.93 9.44 11.23
N ILE A 38 -0.13 9.38 12.03
CA ILE A 38 -1.40 8.72 11.66
C ILE A 38 -2.00 9.24 10.34
N THR A 39 -1.89 10.54 10.08
CA THR A 39 -2.39 11.17 8.84
C THR A 39 -1.61 10.68 7.62
N LYS A 40 -0.27 10.68 7.71
CA LYS A 40 0.59 10.25 6.61
C LYS A 40 0.48 8.75 6.36
N ALA A 41 0.40 7.95 7.43
CA ALA A 41 0.14 6.52 7.34
C ALA A 41 -1.21 6.21 6.66
N SER A 42 -2.25 6.99 6.96
CA SER A 42 -3.59 6.80 6.37
C SER A 42 -3.65 7.19 4.88
N LEU A 43 -2.85 8.16 4.45
CA LEU A 43 -2.75 8.55 3.03
C LEU A 43 -1.85 7.62 2.21
N ALA A 44 -0.92 6.89 2.86
CA ALA A 44 0.02 5.97 2.23
C ALA A 44 -0.52 4.54 2.02
N THR A 45 -1.81 4.31 2.28
CA THR A 45 -2.46 3.01 2.05
C THR A 45 -2.50 2.66 0.55
N GLU A 46 -2.51 1.36 0.24
CA GLU A 46 -2.56 0.88 -1.15
C GLU A 46 -3.91 1.22 -1.83
N SER A 47 -4.99 1.28 -1.06
CA SER A 47 -6.30 1.64 -1.58
C SER A 47 -6.43 3.15 -1.77
N PHE A 48 -6.45 3.57 -3.04
CA PHE A 48 -6.70 4.97 -3.36
C PHE A 48 -8.15 5.38 -3.03
N ILE A 49 -9.12 4.44 -3.03
CA ILE A 49 -10.51 4.73 -2.64
C ILE A 49 -10.56 5.08 -1.15
N SER A 50 -9.93 4.25 -0.31
CA SER A 50 -9.82 4.51 1.13
C SER A 50 -9.04 5.79 1.41
N ALA A 51 -7.90 6.01 0.74
CA ALA A 51 -7.09 7.23 0.90
C ALA A 51 -7.87 8.50 0.49
N ALA A 52 -8.53 8.49 -0.67
CA ALA A 52 -9.27 9.64 -1.19
C ALA A 52 -10.50 9.99 -0.33
N SER A 53 -11.07 9.00 0.36
CA SER A 53 -12.18 9.20 1.32
C SER A 53 -11.75 9.87 2.63
N PHE A 54 -10.45 9.82 2.95
CA PHE A 54 -9.92 10.43 4.17
C PHE A 54 -9.71 11.93 3.99
N GLN A 55 -8.74 12.32 3.15
CA GLN A 55 -8.37 13.72 2.86
C GLN A 55 -7.70 13.83 1.48
N GLU A 56 -7.47 15.06 1.00
CA GLU A 56 -6.70 15.36 -0.22
C GLU A 56 -7.22 14.66 -1.49
N THR A 57 -8.54 14.48 -1.59
CA THR A 57 -9.24 13.70 -2.62
C THR A 57 -8.77 14.01 -4.05
N THR A 58 -8.65 15.28 -4.43
CA THR A 58 -8.21 15.67 -5.78
C THR A 58 -6.79 15.18 -6.11
N ARG A 59 -5.87 15.28 -5.14
CA ARG A 59 -4.47 14.84 -5.33
C ARG A 59 -4.42 13.32 -5.48
N VAL A 60 -5.06 12.60 -4.57
CA VAL A 60 -5.07 11.12 -4.55
C VAL A 60 -5.66 10.55 -5.83
N LEU A 61 -6.80 11.08 -6.29
CA LEU A 61 -7.45 10.61 -7.52
C LEU A 61 -6.62 10.92 -8.77
N THR A 62 -5.95 12.09 -8.81
CA THR A 62 -5.08 12.46 -9.93
C THR A 62 -3.88 11.51 -10.03
N GLU A 63 -3.20 11.26 -8.91
CA GLU A 63 -2.06 10.32 -8.85
C GLU A 63 -2.48 8.90 -9.24
N ALA A 64 -3.64 8.43 -8.74
CA ALA A 64 -4.16 7.11 -9.08
C ALA A 64 -4.52 6.99 -10.57
N ALA A 65 -5.11 8.03 -11.16
CA ALA A 65 -5.47 8.06 -12.57
C ALA A 65 -4.23 8.06 -13.48
N VAL A 66 -3.22 8.88 -13.17
CA VAL A 66 -1.96 8.94 -13.94
C VAL A 66 -1.19 7.62 -13.85
N ALA A 67 -1.17 6.99 -12.68
CA ALA A 67 -0.52 5.70 -12.49
C ALA A 67 -1.36 4.50 -12.98
N GLY A 68 -2.61 4.71 -13.41
CA GLY A 68 -3.52 3.63 -13.83
C GLY A 68 -3.82 2.62 -12.72
N LYS A 69 -3.84 3.07 -11.45
CA LYS A 69 -4.04 2.19 -10.29
C LYS A 69 -5.42 1.52 -10.33
N ARG A 70 -5.47 0.28 -9.86
CA ARG A 70 -6.71 -0.47 -9.65
C ARG A 70 -6.82 -0.80 -8.17
N ASP A 71 -8.01 -0.61 -7.62
CA ASP A 71 -8.31 -0.94 -6.24
C ASP A 71 -8.90 -2.34 -6.16
N GLU A 72 -8.33 -3.20 -5.32
CA GLU A 72 -8.78 -4.58 -5.18
C GLU A 72 -9.89 -4.77 -4.14
N LEU A 73 -10.29 -3.70 -3.43
CA LEU A 73 -11.38 -3.72 -2.44
C LEU A 73 -11.15 -4.76 -1.34
N ARG A 74 -9.93 -4.88 -0.85
CA ARG A 74 -9.57 -5.83 0.22
C ARG A 74 -9.91 -5.30 1.61
N GLY A 75 -10.09 -3.99 1.74
CA GLY A 75 -10.31 -3.29 2.99
C GLY A 75 -11.79 -3.08 3.34
N LEU A 76 -12.04 -2.83 4.62
CA LEU A 76 -13.38 -2.53 5.13
C LEU A 76 -13.97 -1.25 4.51
N LYS A 77 -13.21 -0.16 4.46
CA LYS A 77 -13.70 1.15 3.97
C LYS A 77 -14.08 1.11 2.50
N GLU A 78 -13.25 0.51 1.66
CA GLU A 78 -13.56 0.34 0.24
C GLU A 78 -14.89 -0.38 0.04
N ASN A 79 -15.08 -1.52 0.70
CA ASN A 79 -16.30 -2.33 0.57
C ASN A 79 -17.55 -1.58 1.02
N VAL A 80 -17.47 -0.83 2.12
CA VAL A 80 -18.57 0.02 2.58
C VAL A 80 -18.92 1.09 1.54
N ILE A 81 -17.91 1.76 0.95
CA ILE A 81 -18.13 2.83 -0.04
C ILE A 81 -18.81 2.28 -1.31
N VAL A 82 -18.41 1.10 -1.78
CA VAL A 82 -18.98 0.50 -3.00
C VAL A 82 -20.25 -0.33 -2.75
N GLY A 83 -20.65 -0.51 -1.48
CA GLY A 83 -21.85 -1.26 -1.10
C GLY A 83 -21.72 -2.78 -1.16
N ARG A 84 -20.52 -3.33 -0.95
CA ARG A 84 -20.27 -4.77 -0.82
C ARG A 84 -20.26 -5.18 0.66
N LEU A 85 -20.44 -6.48 0.92
CA LEU A 85 -20.26 -7.03 2.27
C LEU A 85 -18.83 -6.76 2.74
N ILE A 86 -18.69 -6.30 3.99
CA ILE A 86 -17.39 -6.13 4.62
C ILE A 86 -16.71 -7.51 4.79
N PRO A 87 -15.38 -7.60 4.65
CA PRO A 87 -14.62 -8.82 4.90
C PRO A 87 -14.60 -9.21 6.38
#